data_AF-A0A292SD51-F1
#
_entry.id   AF-A0A292SD51-F1
#
_cell.length_a   1.000
_cell.length_b   1.000
_cell.length_c   1.000
_cell.angle_alpha   90.00
_cell.angle_beta   90.00
_cell.angle_gamma   90.00
#
_symmetry.space_group_name_H-M   'P 1'
#
loop_
_entity.id
_entity.type
_entity.pdbx_description
1 polymer ?
#
loop_
_entity_poly.entity_id
_entity_poly.type
_entity_poly.pdbx_seq_one_letter_code
_entity_poly.pdbx_strand_id
1 'polypeptide(L)'
;MKVNNINSTAFRGPLDGVVTSALRTCDMNEMVNAVGLDVGAMVIPRAYYDTKARNEYAGAETFIREISGTFINCLSAGLFAMGISKIAARKIEPDVKINPESWYSKDSLETLRCAWDKSKNTKDYIVEVLENISGRDGNGVNEFKNIKWENIEWIDEAKWNNIKWNNPKYAGIQDNLKTKQGFIKTFCELINDKNITRDDKKNVLLIMERRLANALGAERETELNIDGYKLSAKLENILRDTHDMGKDIFNKNNGKEIERAINKINKVNKVKTFGAIAASCALGLTNQWLNRKITEKRTGKKGFVGDVDYTSSDRGEKRKDCLLPFKKLGASVLMAGMVFSVMGVKNFKQFAKKLEFTGPVTSGNAIKTVYAATIIGRFMAADNGTELRESMTRDYLGFLNWLVFGGFAAKGVANLLDKNGKDLFNYTKEGKGLKHWLRDMNLKTHNEIAAKGSKFAKKNMWKLNLAHAAGITYSAVTLGILLPMMNAKITEKKAKKKI
;
A
#
# COMPACT_ATOMS: atom_id res chain seq x y z
N MET A 1 24.56 -41.15 -23.52
CA MET A 1 24.45 -39.71 -23.83
C MET A 1 23.18 -39.19 -23.16
N LYS A 2 23.29 -38.07 -22.44
CA LYS A 2 22.33 -37.58 -21.44
C LYS A 2 20.96 -37.25 -22.05
N VAL A 3 19.92 -37.92 -21.53
CA VAL A 3 18.54 -37.42 -21.55
C VAL A 3 18.48 -36.32 -20.49
N ASN A 4 18.39 -35.06 -20.91
CA ASN A 4 18.23 -33.95 -19.98
C ASN A 4 16.83 -33.99 -19.38
N ASN A 5 16.79 -34.33 -18.10
CA ASN A 5 15.70 -34.05 -17.18
C ASN A 5 15.23 -32.60 -17.35
N ILE A 6 14.03 -32.41 -17.89
CA ILE A 6 13.24 -31.21 -17.59
C ILE A 6 12.85 -31.37 -16.12
N ASN A 7 13.59 -30.68 -15.26
CA ASN A 7 13.32 -30.57 -13.83
C ASN A 7 11.82 -30.39 -13.62
N SER A 8 11.19 -31.42 -13.05
CA SER A 8 9.89 -31.29 -12.41
C SER A 8 9.96 -30.08 -11.49
N THR A 9 9.16 -29.06 -11.77
CA THR A 9 8.90 -27.98 -10.85
C THR A 9 8.23 -28.58 -9.62
N ALA A 10 9.05 -29.04 -8.68
CA ALA A 10 8.60 -29.54 -7.40
C ALA A 10 7.75 -28.44 -6.76
N PHE A 11 6.46 -28.71 -6.64
CA PHE A 11 5.50 -27.83 -5.98
C PHE A 11 5.84 -27.82 -4.48
N ARG A 12 6.85 -27.03 -4.10
CA ARG A 12 7.19 -26.72 -2.71
C ARG A 12 6.07 -25.84 -2.17
N GLY A 13 5.08 -26.46 -1.52
CA GLY A 13 3.91 -25.80 -0.95
C GLY A 13 3.06 -24.98 -1.96
N PRO A 14 1.80 -24.68 -1.64
CA PRO A 14 1.04 -23.71 -2.44
C PRO A 14 1.62 -22.29 -2.38
N LEU A 15 2.49 -21.98 -1.42
CA LEU A 15 3.03 -20.64 -1.16
C LEU A 15 4.53 -20.45 -1.42
N ASP A 16 5.32 -21.53 -1.58
CA ASP A 16 6.79 -21.45 -1.59
C ASP A 16 7.41 -21.42 -3.01
N GLY A 17 6.58 -21.37 -4.06
CA GLY A 17 7.04 -21.10 -5.42
C GLY A 17 7.52 -19.65 -5.56
N VAL A 18 8.70 -19.42 -6.13
CA VAL A 18 9.34 -18.08 -6.25
C VAL A 18 8.39 -17.01 -6.82
N VAL A 19 7.66 -17.34 -7.88
CA VAL A 19 6.69 -16.44 -8.52
C VAL A 19 5.52 -16.15 -7.56
N THR A 20 4.95 -17.18 -6.93
CA THR A 20 3.88 -17.03 -5.95
C THR A 20 4.33 -16.18 -4.76
N SER A 21 5.53 -16.43 -4.22
CA SER A 21 6.06 -15.68 -3.08
C SER A 21 6.31 -14.22 -3.43
N ALA A 22 6.81 -13.93 -4.64
CA ALA A 22 6.99 -12.56 -5.12
C ALA A 22 5.64 -11.83 -5.26
N LEU A 23 4.68 -12.43 -5.97
CA LEU A 23 3.34 -11.86 -6.16
C LEU A 23 2.60 -11.68 -4.84
N ARG A 24 2.74 -12.64 -3.91
CA ARG A 24 2.21 -12.54 -2.54
C ARG A 24 2.85 -11.42 -1.75
N THR A 25 4.16 -11.20 -1.91
CA THR A 25 4.84 -10.08 -1.22
C THR A 25 4.33 -8.74 -1.73
N CYS A 26 4.14 -8.60 -3.05
CA CYS A 26 3.51 -7.43 -3.65
C CYS A 26 2.06 -7.27 -3.17
N ASP A 27 1.30 -8.36 -3.09
CA ASP A 27 -0.07 -8.28 -2.59
C ASP A 27 -0.08 -7.81 -1.10
N MET A 28 0.68 -8.46 -0.24
CA MET A 28 0.67 -8.16 1.20
C MET A 28 1.25 -6.80 1.56
N ASN A 29 2.22 -6.30 0.79
CA ASN A 29 2.90 -5.05 1.07
C ASN A 29 2.64 -4.02 -0.03
N GLU A 30 1.70 -3.11 0.25
CA GLU A 30 1.28 -2.04 -0.66
C GLU A 30 2.46 -1.19 -1.16
N MET A 31 3.47 -0.95 -0.33
CA MET A 31 4.64 -0.15 -0.71
C MET A 31 5.62 -0.94 -1.58
N VAL A 32 5.86 -2.22 -1.30
CA VAL A 32 6.66 -3.06 -2.20
C VAL A 32 5.98 -3.20 -3.55
N ASN A 33 4.65 -3.34 -3.58
CA ASN A 33 3.88 -3.30 -4.82
C ASN A 33 4.04 -1.97 -5.54
N ALA A 34 3.83 -0.86 -4.82
CA ALA A 34 3.90 0.48 -5.36
C ALA A 34 5.27 0.76 -5.99
N VAL A 35 6.35 0.57 -5.21
CA VAL A 35 7.73 0.81 -5.63
C VAL A 35 8.15 -0.18 -6.72
N GLY A 36 7.86 -1.46 -6.55
CA GLY A 36 8.24 -2.50 -7.52
C GLY A 36 7.58 -2.29 -8.88
N LEU A 37 6.27 -1.99 -8.88
CA LEU A 37 5.54 -1.69 -10.11
C LEU A 37 5.98 -0.35 -10.71
N ASP A 38 6.17 0.70 -9.89
CA ASP A 38 6.61 2.00 -10.40
C ASP A 38 8.00 1.90 -11.04
N VAL A 39 8.98 1.27 -10.39
CA VAL A 39 10.34 1.14 -10.94
C VAL A 39 10.39 0.18 -12.11
N GLY A 40 9.89 -1.05 -11.94
CA GLY A 40 10.05 -2.13 -12.90
C GLY A 40 9.13 -2.02 -14.11
N ALA A 41 7.88 -1.59 -13.91
CA ALA A 41 6.88 -1.54 -14.97
C ALA A 41 6.80 -0.15 -15.64
N MET A 42 7.30 0.90 -14.99
CA MET A 42 7.15 2.28 -15.46
C MET A 42 8.49 3.01 -15.61
N VAL A 43 9.29 3.19 -14.57
CA VAL A 43 10.51 4.03 -14.63
C VAL A 43 11.53 3.50 -15.63
N ILE A 44 11.92 2.23 -15.51
CA ILE A 44 12.97 1.65 -16.37
C ILE A 44 12.53 1.58 -17.84
N PRO A 45 11.35 1.02 -18.19
CA PRO A 45 10.92 0.95 -19.59
C PRO A 45 10.77 2.33 -20.24
N ARG A 46 10.26 3.33 -19.50
CA ARG A 46 10.11 4.70 -20.02
C ARG A 46 11.45 5.36 -20.26
N ALA A 47 12.36 5.29 -19.30
CA ALA A 47 13.68 5.87 -19.45
C ALA A 47 14.43 5.25 -20.64
N TYR A 48 14.29 3.93 -20.82
CA TYR A 48 14.83 3.24 -21.97
C TYR A 48 14.20 3.72 -23.29
N TYR A 49 12.87 3.81 -23.35
CA TYR A 49 12.17 4.30 -24.54
C TYR A 49 12.58 5.74 -24.88
N ASP A 50 12.57 6.66 -23.92
CA ASP A 50 12.93 8.06 -24.14
C ASP A 50 14.39 8.22 -24.58
N THR A 51 15.30 7.41 -24.03
CA THR A 51 16.70 7.35 -24.49
C THR A 51 16.78 7.02 -25.99
N LYS A 52 16.03 6.01 -26.43
CA LYS A 52 16.12 5.46 -27.79
C LYS A 52 15.33 6.27 -28.81
N ALA A 53 14.14 6.74 -28.44
CA ALA A 53 13.22 7.42 -29.34
C ALA A 53 13.43 8.93 -29.41
N ARG A 54 14.06 9.54 -28.40
CA ARG A 54 14.28 11.00 -28.34
C ARG A 54 15.76 11.33 -28.30
N ASN A 55 16.40 11.16 -27.15
CA ASN A 55 17.84 11.38 -26.94
C ASN A 55 18.25 10.92 -25.53
N GLU A 56 19.56 10.79 -25.30
CA GLU A 56 20.13 10.37 -24.01
C GLU A 56 19.75 11.29 -22.84
N TYR A 57 19.62 12.60 -23.06
CA TYR A 57 19.26 13.55 -22.01
C TYR A 57 17.81 13.38 -21.57
N ALA A 58 16.90 13.12 -22.51
CA ALA A 58 15.51 12.82 -22.22
C ALA A 58 15.38 11.52 -21.39
N GLY A 59 16.13 10.48 -21.74
CA GLY A 59 16.18 9.24 -20.97
C GLY A 59 16.72 9.43 -19.56
N ALA A 60 17.83 10.16 -19.41
CA ALA A 60 18.43 10.43 -18.11
C ALA A 60 17.53 11.32 -17.22
N GLU A 61 16.94 12.38 -17.78
CA GLU A 61 15.98 13.22 -17.06
C GLU A 61 14.75 12.40 -16.64
N THR A 62 14.21 11.57 -17.54
CA THR A 62 13.07 10.67 -17.22
C THR A 62 13.41 9.72 -16.09
N PHE A 63 14.59 9.08 -16.11
CA PHE A 63 15.01 8.18 -15.04
C PHE A 63 15.09 8.89 -13.69
N ILE A 64 15.82 10.02 -13.63
CA ILE A 64 16.01 10.79 -12.38
C ILE A 64 14.68 11.31 -11.86
N ARG A 65 13.82 11.85 -12.74
CA ARG A 65 12.49 12.37 -12.39
C ARG A 65 11.58 11.31 -11.80
N GLU A 66 11.55 10.15 -12.43
CA GLU A 66 10.60 9.11 -12.05
C GLU A 66 11.11 8.36 -10.82
N ILE A 67 12.42 8.09 -10.67
CA ILE A 67 12.97 7.47 -9.46
C ILE A 67 12.88 8.39 -8.22
N SER A 68 13.13 9.70 -8.38
CA SER A 68 12.91 10.66 -7.30
C SER A 68 11.42 10.77 -6.98
N GLY A 69 10.56 10.70 -8.00
CA GLY A 69 9.12 10.54 -7.87
C GLY A 69 8.74 9.33 -7.03
N THR A 70 9.29 8.15 -7.30
CA THR A 70 9.03 6.93 -6.53
C THR A 70 9.36 7.12 -5.05
N PHE A 71 10.54 7.70 -4.74
CA PHE A 71 10.92 8.00 -3.36
C PHE A 71 9.95 8.98 -2.69
N ILE A 72 9.64 10.11 -3.35
CA ILE A 72 8.75 11.13 -2.80
C ILE A 72 7.36 10.55 -2.58
N ASN A 73 6.78 9.93 -3.60
CA ASN A 73 5.40 9.45 -3.58
C ASN A 73 5.23 8.30 -2.58
N CYS A 74 6.13 7.31 -2.58
CA CYS A 74 5.91 6.05 -1.87
C CYS A 74 6.59 5.97 -0.50
N LEU A 75 7.66 6.74 -0.26
CA LEU A 75 8.51 6.55 0.92
C LEU A 75 8.57 7.78 1.82
N SER A 76 8.62 8.99 1.25
CA SER A 76 8.93 10.21 2.02
C SER A 76 7.95 10.46 3.18
N ALA A 77 6.65 10.21 2.98
CA ALA A 77 5.65 10.49 3.99
C ALA A 77 5.77 9.56 5.20
N GLY A 78 6.12 8.28 5.00
CA GLY A 78 6.41 7.35 6.10
C GLY A 78 7.67 7.76 6.88
N LEU A 79 8.73 8.15 6.16
CA LEU A 79 9.98 8.62 6.77
C LEU A 79 9.77 9.90 7.60
N PHE A 80 9.05 10.89 7.05
CA PHE A 80 8.71 12.10 7.77
C PHE A 80 7.78 11.83 8.94
N ALA A 81 6.80 10.94 8.80
CA ALA A 81 5.92 10.57 9.91
C ALA A 81 6.72 9.99 11.09
N MET A 82 7.70 9.12 10.82
CA MET A 82 8.60 8.59 11.86
C MET A 82 9.43 9.69 12.54
N GLY A 83 10.03 10.59 11.77
CA GLY A 83 10.83 11.70 12.30
C GLY A 83 9.99 12.67 13.13
N ILE A 84 8.85 13.11 12.58
CA ILE A 84 7.92 14.04 13.25
C ILE A 84 7.34 13.40 14.50
N SER A 85 6.99 12.10 14.47
CA SER A 85 6.47 11.40 15.65
C SER A 85 7.47 11.40 16.82
N LYS A 86 8.77 11.12 16.54
CA LYS A 86 9.84 11.18 17.55
C LYS A 86 9.99 12.56 18.18
N ILE A 87 9.86 13.64 17.39
CA ILE A 87 9.96 15.01 17.88
C ILE A 87 8.69 15.41 18.64
N ALA A 88 7.52 15.18 18.06
CA ALA A 88 6.23 15.55 18.63
C ALA A 88 5.95 14.83 19.95
N ALA A 89 6.29 13.54 20.06
CA ALA A 89 6.16 12.78 21.32
C ALA A 89 7.01 13.37 22.46
N ARG A 90 8.12 14.05 22.16
CA ARG A 90 8.98 14.72 23.17
C ARG A 90 8.51 16.13 23.51
N LYS A 91 7.88 16.84 22.57
CA LYS A 91 7.52 18.26 22.73
C LYS A 91 6.08 18.49 23.20
N ILE A 92 5.14 17.64 22.77
CA ILE A 92 3.72 17.75 23.15
C ILE A 92 3.54 17.00 24.47
N GLU A 93 3.07 17.68 25.53
CA GLU A 93 2.83 17.08 26.86
C GLU A 93 4.02 16.21 27.32
N PRO A 94 5.21 16.80 27.52
CA PRO A 94 6.46 16.07 27.71
C PRO A 94 6.47 15.13 28.93
N ASP A 95 5.61 15.41 29.92
CA ASP A 95 5.39 14.62 31.12
C ASP A 95 4.74 13.25 30.84
N VAL A 96 3.91 13.15 29.80
CA VAL A 96 3.21 11.91 29.46
C VAL A 96 4.06 11.07 28.49
N LYS A 97 4.68 9.99 28.96
CA LYS A 97 5.51 9.13 28.09
C LYS A 97 4.65 8.26 27.17
N ILE A 98 4.90 8.34 25.86
CA ILE A 98 4.26 7.49 24.84
C ILE A 98 5.31 6.89 23.92
N ASN A 99 4.97 5.77 23.27
CA ASN A 99 5.82 5.17 22.24
C ASN A 99 5.73 5.99 20.93
N PRO A 100 6.81 6.65 20.47
CA PRO A 100 6.79 7.44 19.23
C PRO A 100 6.73 6.57 17.97
N GLU A 101 6.96 5.26 18.09
CA GLU A 101 6.89 4.31 16.97
C GLU A 101 5.51 3.63 16.87
N SER A 102 4.50 4.17 17.56
CA SER A 102 3.13 3.70 17.50
C SER A 102 2.37 4.21 16.26
N TRP A 103 1.43 3.38 15.79
CA TRP A 103 0.69 3.58 14.53
C TRP A 103 -0.83 3.43 14.67
N TYR A 104 -1.34 3.64 15.88
CA TYR A 104 -2.77 3.53 16.18
C TYR A 104 -3.55 4.54 15.34
N SER A 105 -4.59 4.07 14.64
CA SER A 105 -5.62 4.94 14.08
C SER A 105 -6.54 5.45 15.18
N LYS A 106 -7.32 6.49 14.90
CA LYS A 106 -8.33 6.95 15.85
C LYS A 106 -9.32 5.82 16.22
N ASP A 107 -9.80 5.09 15.22
CA ASP A 107 -10.74 3.98 15.40
C ASP A 107 -10.11 2.85 16.25
N SER A 108 -8.80 2.60 16.10
CA SER A 108 -8.07 1.63 16.91
C SER A 108 -8.00 2.06 18.38
N LEU A 109 -7.68 3.33 18.65
CA LEU A 109 -7.64 3.85 20.01
C LEU A 109 -9.00 3.73 20.71
N GLU A 110 -10.09 4.10 20.03
CA GLU A 110 -11.44 4.04 20.58
C GLU A 110 -11.91 2.60 20.80
N THR A 111 -11.75 1.73 19.79
CA THR A 111 -12.23 0.35 19.85
C THR A 111 -11.47 -0.47 20.89
N LEU A 112 -10.13 -0.38 20.94
CA LEU A 112 -9.32 -1.12 21.90
C LEU A 112 -9.43 -0.55 23.32
N ARG A 113 -9.68 0.75 23.47
CA ARG A 113 -10.03 1.32 24.78
C ARG A 113 -11.34 0.75 25.29
N CYS A 114 -12.37 0.66 24.44
CA CYS A 114 -13.64 0.03 24.81
C CYS A 114 -13.45 -1.43 25.25
N ALA A 115 -12.61 -2.19 24.54
CA ALA A 115 -12.25 -3.56 24.93
C ALA A 115 -11.63 -3.61 26.34
N TRP A 116 -10.67 -2.71 26.60
CA TRP A 116 -9.96 -2.65 27.87
C TRP A 116 -10.87 -2.25 29.03
N ASP A 117 -11.76 -1.27 28.84
CA ASP A 117 -12.64 -0.76 29.89
C ASP A 117 -13.64 -1.81 30.40
N LYS A 118 -13.94 -2.83 29.58
CA LYS A 118 -14.73 -4.01 29.97
C LYS A 118 -13.92 -5.12 30.64
N SER A 119 -12.61 -5.02 30.61
CA SER A 119 -11.69 -6.09 30.98
C SER A 119 -11.10 -5.85 32.36
N LYS A 120 -10.93 -6.91 33.15
CA LYS A 120 -10.32 -6.80 34.49
C LYS A 120 -8.79 -6.93 34.43
N ASN A 121 -8.28 -7.56 33.38
CA ASN A 121 -6.86 -7.86 33.20
C ASN A 121 -6.53 -8.08 31.72
N THR A 122 -5.25 -8.29 31.40
CA THR A 122 -4.76 -8.53 30.04
C THR A 122 -5.44 -9.71 29.34
N LYS A 123 -5.75 -10.80 30.06
CA LYS A 123 -6.38 -11.98 29.47
C LYS A 123 -7.80 -11.66 29.03
N ASP A 124 -8.58 -11.00 29.88
CA ASP A 124 -9.95 -10.58 29.56
C ASP A 124 -9.96 -9.63 28.36
N TYR A 125 -8.99 -8.71 28.29
CA TYR A 125 -8.83 -7.80 27.14
C TYR A 125 -8.56 -8.54 25.83
N ILE A 126 -7.66 -9.53 25.86
CA ILE A 126 -7.37 -10.36 24.68
C ILE A 126 -8.58 -11.19 24.28
N VAL A 127 -9.34 -11.72 25.24
CA VAL A 127 -10.60 -12.45 24.96
C VAL A 127 -11.60 -11.52 24.30
N GLU A 128 -11.83 -10.33 24.85
CA GLU A 128 -12.77 -9.34 24.30
C GLU A 128 -12.38 -8.95 22.87
N VAL A 129 -11.10 -8.73 22.58
CA VAL A 129 -10.63 -8.40 21.23
C VAL A 129 -10.79 -9.60 20.28
N LEU A 130 -10.30 -10.77 20.66
CA LEU A 130 -10.31 -11.93 19.78
C LEU A 130 -11.73 -12.42 19.53
N GLU A 131 -12.62 -12.48 20.52
CA GLU A 131 -13.99 -12.97 20.31
C GLU A 131 -14.85 -12.07 19.42
N ASN A 132 -14.48 -10.79 19.33
CA ASN A 132 -15.17 -9.79 18.52
C ASN A 132 -14.49 -9.48 17.18
N ILE A 133 -13.43 -10.22 16.82
CA ILE A 133 -12.82 -10.12 15.49
C ILE A 133 -13.54 -11.01 14.48
N SER A 134 -13.70 -10.49 13.27
CA SER A 134 -14.33 -11.17 12.16
C SER A 134 -13.58 -10.94 10.85
N GLY A 135 -13.77 -11.86 9.90
CA GLY A 135 -13.16 -11.83 8.58
C GLY A 135 -14.14 -12.24 7.48
N ARG A 136 -14.12 -11.53 6.35
CA ARG A 136 -14.97 -11.85 5.20
C ARG A 136 -14.36 -12.96 4.33
N ASP A 137 -15.08 -14.06 4.16
CA ASP A 137 -14.71 -15.14 3.25
C ASP A 137 -15.83 -15.38 2.22
N GLY A 138 -15.61 -14.93 0.98
CA GLY A 138 -16.62 -15.01 -0.06
C GLY A 138 -17.81 -14.11 0.27
N ASN A 139 -18.99 -14.72 0.37
CA ASN A 139 -20.22 -14.04 0.80
C ASN A 139 -20.42 -14.04 2.32
N GLY A 140 -19.68 -14.90 3.04
CA GLY A 140 -19.83 -15.09 4.48
C GLY A 140 -18.90 -14.20 5.30
N VAL A 141 -19.19 -14.13 6.59
CA VAL A 141 -18.31 -13.53 7.60
C VAL A 141 -18.06 -14.60 8.67
N ASN A 142 -16.79 -14.92 8.88
CA ASN A 142 -16.36 -15.81 9.94
C ASN A 142 -16.00 -14.98 11.17
N GLU A 143 -16.56 -15.32 12.31
CA GLU A 143 -16.27 -14.68 13.60
C GLU A 143 -15.41 -15.64 14.43
N PHE A 144 -14.36 -15.13 15.06
CA PHE A 144 -13.42 -15.95 15.81
C PHE A 144 -14.08 -16.81 16.90
N LYS A 145 -15.08 -16.26 17.59
CA LYS A 145 -15.83 -16.98 18.64
C LYS A 145 -16.61 -18.20 18.11
N ASN A 146 -16.94 -18.22 16.81
CA ASN A 146 -17.73 -19.28 16.17
C ASN A 146 -16.87 -20.26 15.37
N ILE A 147 -15.55 -20.12 15.39
CA ILE A 147 -14.63 -21.00 14.65
C ILE A 147 -14.66 -22.42 15.23
N LYS A 148 -14.83 -23.40 14.35
CA LYS A 148 -14.65 -24.83 14.65
C LYS A 148 -13.21 -25.24 14.39
N TRP A 149 -12.37 -25.13 15.42
CA TRP A 149 -10.91 -25.24 15.35
C TRP A 149 -10.41 -26.60 14.83
N GLU A 150 -11.14 -27.67 15.16
CA GLU A 150 -10.89 -29.04 14.73
C GLU A 150 -11.07 -29.28 13.22
N ASN A 151 -11.81 -28.43 12.54
CA ASN A 151 -12.08 -28.56 11.10
C ASN A 151 -11.10 -27.77 10.23
N ILE A 152 -10.12 -27.08 10.83
CA ILE A 152 -9.18 -26.24 10.10
C ILE A 152 -8.01 -27.09 9.59
N GLU A 153 -7.82 -27.08 8.27
CA GLU A 153 -6.57 -27.54 7.67
C GLU A 153 -5.48 -26.47 7.88
N TRP A 154 -4.52 -26.76 8.76
CA TRP A 154 -3.44 -25.82 9.08
C TRP A 154 -2.34 -25.82 8.02
N ILE A 155 -2.01 -24.63 7.51
CA ILE A 155 -0.92 -24.46 6.55
C ILE A 155 0.31 -23.88 7.24
N ASP A 156 1.41 -24.59 7.10
CA ASP A 156 2.72 -24.18 7.60
C ASP A 156 3.56 -23.61 6.46
N GLU A 157 4.27 -22.52 6.74
CA GLU A 157 5.26 -21.97 5.82
C GLU A 157 6.64 -22.50 6.16
N ALA A 158 7.36 -23.04 5.17
CA ALA A 158 8.70 -23.61 5.37
C ALA A 158 9.69 -22.61 6.01
N LYS A 159 9.50 -21.31 5.75
CA LYS A 159 10.34 -20.24 6.31
C LYS A 159 10.25 -20.12 7.83
N TRP A 160 9.17 -20.60 8.47
CA TRP A 160 9.03 -20.54 9.92
C TRP A 160 10.08 -21.39 10.64
N ASN A 161 10.50 -22.50 10.03
CA ASN A 161 11.57 -23.36 10.55
C ASN A 161 12.94 -22.68 10.52
N ASN A 162 13.11 -21.63 9.71
CA ASN A 162 14.36 -20.89 9.57
C ASN A 162 14.40 -19.63 10.46
N ILE A 163 13.36 -19.38 11.27
CA ILE A 163 13.34 -18.24 12.18
C ILE A 163 14.33 -18.49 13.31
N LYS A 164 15.28 -17.56 13.48
CA LYS A 164 16.16 -17.52 14.65
C LYS A 164 15.44 -16.74 15.75
N TRP A 165 15.10 -17.44 16.83
CA TRP A 165 14.45 -16.86 17.99
C TRP A 165 15.49 -16.37 19.00
N ASN A 166 15.39 -15.11 19.43
CA ASN A 166 16.25 -14.62 20.51
C ASN A 166 15.74 -15.13 21.86
N ASN A 167 14.42 -15.25 22.02
CA ASN A 167 13.79 -15.91 23.15
C ASN A 167 13.31 -17.33 22.77
N PRO A 168 13.95 -18.41 23.26
CA PRO A 168 13.64 -19.79 22.91
C PRO A 168 12.18 -20.20 23.18
N LYS A 169 11.47 -19.52 24.09
CA LYS A 169 10.07 -19.86 24.42
C LYS A 169 9.10 -19.69 23.25
N TYR A 170 9.47 -18.90 22.23
CA TYR A 170 8.66 -18.70 21.02
C TYR A 170 8.98 -19.69 19.90
N ALA A 171 9.98 -20.56 20.07
CA ALA A 171 10.20 -21.65 19.14
C ALA A 171 8.97 -22.57 19.10
N GLY A 172 8.51 -22.92 17.90
CA GLY A 172 7.33 -23.79 17.74
C GLY A 172 5.98 -23.11 18.00
N ILE A 173 5.93 -21.77 18.13
CA ILE A 173 4.68 -21.05 18.46
C ILE A 173 3.53 -21.33 17.47
N GLN A 174 3.86 -21.69 16.23
CA GLN A 174 2.88 -22.04 15.21
C GLN A 174 1.99 -23.22 15.59
N ASP A 175 2.44 -24.12 16.47
CA ASP A 175 1.67 -25.29 16.91
C ASP A 175 0.70 -24.94 18.04
N ASN A 176 1.09 -23.98 18.90
CA ASN A 176 0.20 -23.43 19.92
C ASN A 176 -0.97 -22.65 19.30
N LEU A 177 -0.73 -22.00 18.16
CA LEU A 177 -1.70 -21.17 17.43
C LEU A 177 -2.65 -21.99 16.55
N LYS A 178 -3.07 -23.17 17.02
CA LYS A 178 -4.07 -24.05 16.38
C LYS A 178 -5.37 -24.17 17.19
N THR A 179 -5.46 -23.50 18.34
CA THR A 179 -6.62 -23.54 19.24
C THR A 179 -6.96 -22.16 19.78
N LYS A 180 -8.22 -21.92 20.15
CA LYS A 180 -8.67 -20.68 20.78
C LYS A 180 -7.83 -20.31 22.00
N GLN A 181 -7.64 -21.25 22.93
CA GLN A 181 -6.86 -21.05 24.15
C GLN A 181 -5.40 -20.77 23.85
N GLY A 182 -4.82 -21.44 22.84
CA GLY A 182 -3.46 -21.19 22.39
C GLY A 182 -3.26 -19.76 21.90
N PHE A 183 -4.17 -19.24 21.09
CA PHE A 183 -4.18 -17.83 20.68
C PHE A 183 -4.22 -16.88 21.87
N ILE A 184 -5.19 -17.05 22.78
CA ILE A 184 -5.35 -16.19 23.95
C ILE A 184 -4.09 -16.22 24.82
N LYS A 185 -3.55 -17.42 25.10
CA LYS A 185 -2.37 -17.61 25.95
C LYS A 185 -1.14 -16.97 25.32
N THR A 186 -0.82 -17.30 24.08
CA THR A 186 0.34 -16.75 23.37
C THR A 186 0.27 -15.23 23.29
N PHE A 187 -0.92 -14.67 23.01
CA PHE A 187 -1.05 -13.22 22.89
C PHE A 187 -0.92 -12.50 24.25
N CYS A 188 -1.50 -13.09 25.31
CA CYS A 188 -1.32 -12.58 26.67
C CYS A 188 0.16 -12.62 27.11
N GLU A 189 0.86 -13.73 26.84
CA GLU A 189 2.29 -13.87 27.10
C GLU A 189 3.12 -12.85 26.34
N LEU A 190 2.76 -12.59 25.07
CA LEU A 190 3.44 -11.62 24.22
C LEU A 190 3.33 -10.19 24.78
N ILE A 191 2.12 -9.78 25.18
CA ILE A 191 1.87 -8.46 25.77
C ILE A 191 2.60 -8.29 27.11
N ASN A 192 2.63 -9.33 27.92
CA ASN A 192 3.25 -9.29 29.24
C ASN A 192 4.78 -9.47 29.21
N ASP A 193 5.35 -9.86 28.06
CA ASP A 193 6.80 -10.01 27.90
C ASP A 193 7.51 -8.65 27.84
N LYS A 194 8.14 -8.29 28.96
CA LYS A 194 8.92 -7.05 29.09
C LYS A 194 10.20 -7.05 28.26
N ASN A 195 10.76 -8.22 27.97
CA ASN A 195 12.09 -8.39 27.37
C ASN A 195 12.06 -8.87 25.91
N ILE A 196 10.88 -8.96 25.30
CA ILE A 196 10.76 -9.40 23.91
C ILE A 196 11.51 -8.47 22.96
N THR A 197 12.29 -9.07 22.07
CA THR A 197 13.01 -8.35 21.01
C THR A 197 12.05 -7.92 19.90
N ARG A 198 12.44 -6.89 19.13
CA ARG A 198 11.63 -6.41 18.00
C ARG A 198 11.39 -7.51 16.96
N ASP A 199 12.39 -8.34 16.72
CA ASP A 199 12.33 -9.43 15.73
C ASP A 199 11.45 -10.57 16.21
N ASP A 200 11.59 -11.03 17.46
CA ASP A 200 10.70 -12.05 18.02
C ASP A 200 9.24 -11.59 18.01
N LYS A 201 8.96 -10.35 18.46
CA LYS A 201 7.62 -9.76 18.41
C LYS A 201 7.06 -9.81 16.98
N LYS A 202 7.85 -9.36 16.01
CA LYS A 202 7.45 -9.33 14.60
C LYS A 202 7.14 -10.74 14.10
N ASN A 203 7.96 -11.73 14.44
CA ASN A 203 7.78 -13.12 14.01
C ASN A 203 6.55 -13.77 14.67
N VAL A 204 6.33 -13.57 15.98
CA VAL A 204 5.12 -14.09 16.65
C VAL A 204 3.86 -13.47 16.06
N LEU A 205 3.81 -12.14 15.89
CA LEU A 205 2.65 -11.48 15.30
C LEU A 205 2.41 -11.90 13.86
N LEU A 206 3.47 -12.11 13.06
CA LEU A 206 3.36 -12.63 11.70
C LEU A 206 2.76 -14.04 11.68
N ILE A 207 3.23 -14.95 12.53
CA ILE A 207 2.68 -16.32 12.58
C ILE A 207 1.23 -16.28 13.08
N MET A 208 0.93 -15.43 14.07
CA MET A 208 -0.43 -15.23 14.60
C MET A 208 -1.38 -14.68 13.53
N GLU A 209 -0.95 -13.68 12.76
CA GLU A 209 -1.68 -13.16 11.59
C GLU A 209 -1.99 -14.29 10.60
N ARG A 210 -0.98 -15.09 10.23
CA ARG A 210 -1.15 -16.18 9.26
C ARG A 210 -2.11 -17.25 9.74
N ARG A 211 -2.01 -17.64 11.02
CA ARG A 211 -2.89 -18.64 11.63
C ARG A 211 -4.31 -18.11 11.78
N LEU A 212 -4.46 -16.87 12.19
CA LEU A 212 -5.78 -16.27 12.36
C LEU A 212 -6.45 -16.01 11.01
N ALA A 213 -5.68 -15.64 9.98
CA ALA A 213 -6.15 -15.59 8.59
C ALA A 213 -6.57 -16.97 8.07
N ASN A 214 -5.85 -18.04 8.42
CA ASN A 214 -6.24 -19.41 8.12
C ASN A 214 -7.60 -19.76 8.74
N ALA A 215 -7.81 -19.34 9.98
CA ALA A 215 -9.02 -19.65 10.75
C ALA A 215 -10.24 -18.79 10.32
N LEU A 216 -10.03 -17.53 9.97
CA LEU A 216 -11.07 -16.61 9.52
C LEU A 216 -11.34 -16.68 8.01
N GLY A 217 -10.39 -17.20 7.22
CA GLY A 217 -10.44 -17.15 5.75
C GLY A 217 -10.21 -15.76 5.16
N ALA A 218 -9.76 -14.80 5.97
CA ALA A 218 -9.59 -13.39 5.61
C ALA A 218 -8.40 -12.76 6.34
N GLU A 219 -7.68 -11.85 5.66
CA GLU A 219 -6.60 -11.06 6.29
C GLU A 219 -6.68 -9.55 6.01
N ARG A 220 -7.35 -9.16 4.92
CA ARG A 220 -7.53 -7.76 4.54
C ARG A 220 -8.88 -7.21 4.96
N GLU A 221 -9.93 -8.00 4.75
CA GLU A 221 -11.31 -7.62 5.03
C GLU A 221 -11.73 -8.12 6.42
N THR A 222 -11.01 -7.61 7.42
CA THR A 222 -11.26 -7.92 8.84
C THR A 222 -11.87 -6.73 9.56
N GLU A 223 -12.74 -7.02 10.53
CA GLU A 223 -13.40 -6.03 11.38
C GLU A 223 -13.33 -6.49 12.83
N LEU A 224 -12.96 -5.56 13.71
CA LEU A 224 -13.15 -5.66 15.14
C LEU A 224 -14.32 -4.74 15.53
N ASN A 225 -15.32 -5.29 16.22
CA ASN A 225 -16.51 -4.55 16.63
C ASN A 225 -16.81 -4.77 18.11
N ILE A 226 -16.65 -3.74 18.93
CA ILE A 226 -16.88 -3.81 20.38
C ILE A 226 -17.87 -2.70 20.75
N ASP A 227 -19.08 -3.08 21.18
CA ASP A 227 -20.17 -2.16 21.54
C ASP A 227 -20.43 -1.04 20.51
N GLY A 228 -20.35 -1.38 19.22
CA GLY A 228 -20.58 -0.43 18.14
C GLY A 228 -19.37 0.43 17.77
N TYR A 229 -18.28 0.38 18.53
CA TYR A 229 -16.98 0.88 18.08
C TYR A 229 -16.40 -0.11 17.09
N LYS A 230 -16.09 0.39 15.89
CA LYS A 230 -15.64 -0.45 14.76
C LYS A 230 -14.25 -0.06 14.31
N LEU A 231 -13.38 -1.05 14.20
CA LEU A 231 -12.09 -0.97 13.54
C LEU A 231 -12.08 -1.93 12.34
N SER A 232 -12.24 -1.38 11.14
CA SER A 232 -12.01 -2.11 9.89
C SER A 232 -10.58 -1.88 9.43
N ALA A 233 -9.71 -2.88 9.59
CA ALA A 233 -8.29 -2.80 9.26
C ALA A 233 -7.76 -4.19 8.93
N LYS A 234 -6.60 -4.27 8.26
CA LYS A 234 -5.88 -5.54 8.06
C LYS A 234 -5.60 -6.22 9.40
N LEU A 235 -5.58 -7.54 9.38
CA LEU A 235 -5.35 -8.35 10.57
C LEU A 235 -4.02 -8.03 11.28
N GLU A 236 -2.96 -7.78 10.50
CA GLU A 236 -1.66 -7.30 10.99
C GLU A 236 -1.80 -6.05 11.87
N ASN A 237 -2.61 -5.07 11.45
CA ASN A 237 -2.79 -3.83 12.19
C ASN A 237 -3.59 -4.06 13.48
N ILE A 238 -4.66 -4.86 13.42
CA ILE A 238 -5.46 -5.19 14.60
C ILE A 238 -4.59 -5.90 15.64
N LEU A 239 -3.80 -6.91 15.25
CA LEU A 239 -2.93 -7.66 16.15
C LEU A 239 -1.79 -6.78 16.70
N ARG A 240 -1.13 -5.99 15.86
CA ARG A 240 -0.08 -5.05 16.29
C ARG A 240 -0.64 -4.03 17.29
N ASP A 241 -1.77 -3.40 16.97
CA ASP A 241 -2.33 -2.33 17.79
C ASP A 241 -2.85 -2.89 19.11
N THR A 242 -3.47 -4.08 19.08
CA THR A 242 -3.89 -4.81 20.29
C THR A 242 -2.70 -5.09 21.21
N HIS A 243 -1.61 -5.60 20.64
CA HIS A 243 -0.36 -5.83 21.36
C HIS A 243 0.18 -4.55 21.98
N ASP A 244 0.40 -3.53 21.14
CA ASP A 244 1.13 -2.32 21.52
C ASP A 244 0.32 -1.47 22.50
N MET A 245 -1.00 -1.37 22.35
CA MET A 245 -1.84 -0.70 23.35
C MET A 245 -1.87 -1.48 24.67
N GLY A 246 -1.99 -2.81 24.63
CA GLY A 246 -1.94 -3.64 25.83
C GLY A 246 -0.64 -3.44 26.60
N LYS A 247 0.50 -3.47 25.91
CA LYS A 247 1.84 -3.39 26.51
C LYS A 247 2.25 -1.98 26.91
N ASP A 248 2.03 -0.99 26.04
CA ASP A 248 2.57 0.37 26.21
C ASP A 248 1.60 1.35 26.87
N ILE A 249 0.30 1.06 26.86
CA ILE A 249 -0.71 1.95 27.42
C ILE A 249 -1.40 1.28 28.61
N PHE A 250 -2.09 0.17 28.39
CA PHE A 250 -3.01 -0.39 29.37
C PHE A 250 -2.32 -1.00 30.58
N ASN A 251 -1.29 -1.82 30.38
CA ASN A 251 -0.56 -2.46 31.49
C ASN A 251 0.36 -1.51 32.28
N LYS A 252 0.52 -0.27 31.83
CA LYS A 252 1.45 0.71 32.44
C LYS A 252 0.75 1.85 33.18
N ASN A 253 -0.55 2.02 32.98
CA ASN A 253 -1.26 3.23 33.37
C ASN A 253 -2.60 2.89 34.03
N ASN A 254 -3.05 3.72 34.96
CA ASN A 254 -4.42 3.66 35.49
C ASN A 254 -5.42 4.41 34.60
N GLY A 255 -6.72 4.35 34.91
CA GLY A 255 -7.80 4.91 34.07
C GLY A 255 -7.57 6.36 33.60
N LYS A 256 -7.12 7.26 34.48
CA LYS A 256 -6.86 8.67 34.16
C LYS A 256 -5.60 8.85 33.30
N GLU A 257 -4.56 8.09 33.59
CA GLU A 257 -3.31 8.10 32.83
C GLU A 257 -3.48 7.53 31.42
N ILE A 258 -4.31 6.48 31.26
CA ILE A 258 -4.66 5.93 29.95
C ILE A 258 -5.34 6.99 29.09
N GLU A 259 -6.29 7.74 29.65
CA GLU A 259 -6.99 8.80 28.92
C GLU A 259 -6.02 9.91 28.47
N ARG A 260 -5.11 10.36 29.36
CA ARG A 260 -4.05 11.32 29.00
C ARG A 260 -3.15 10.77 27.90
N ALA A 261 -2.70 9.52 28.00
CA ALA A 261 -1.85 8.89 27.00
C ALA A 261 -2.54 8.83 25.63
N ILE A 262 -3.80 8.38 25.58
CA ILE A 262 -4.61 8.32 24.34
C ILE A 262 -4.81 9.73 23.76
N ASN A 263 -5.10 10.73 24.58
CA ASN A 263 -5.25 12.12 24.13
C ASN A 263 -3.96 12.68 23.55
N LYS A 264 -2.81 12.42 24.19
CA LYS A 264 -1.51 12.80 23.66
C LYS A 264 -1.20 12.09 22.34
N ILE A 265 -1.43 10.78 22.25
CA ILE A 265 -1.25 10.00 21.01
C ILE A 265 -2.12 10.61 19.89
N ASN A 266 -3.38 10.95 20.16
CA ASN A 266 -4.24 11.60 19.18
C ASN A 266 -3.68 12.94 18.68
N LYS A 267 -3.11 13.77 19.55
CA LYS A 267 -2.45 15.03 19.16
C LYS A 267 -1.21 14.76 18.30
N VAL A 268 -0.35 13.84 18.73
CA VAL A 268 0.86 13.45 17.98
C VAL A 268 0.49 12.85 16.62
N ASN A 269 -0.55 12.03 16.53
CA ASN A 269 -1.07 11.44 15.30
C ASN A 269 -1.52 12.50 14.30
N LYS A 270 -2.20 13.55 14.75
CA LYS A 270 -2.59 14.67 13.87
C LYS A 270 -1.35 15.40 13.35
N VAL A 271 -0.42 15.77 14.24
CA VAL A 271 0.80 16.49 13.86
C VAL A 271 1.67 15.66 12.90
N LYS A 272 1.90 14.37 13.21
CA LYS A 272 2.68 13.48 12.35
C LYS A 272 2.02 13.29 10.98
N THR A 273 0.70 13.10 10.94
CA THR A 273 -0.03 12.88 9.68
C THR A 273 0.03 14.10 8.77
N PHE A 274 -0.40 15.27 9.26
CA PHE A 274 -0.43 16.48 8.45
C PHE A 274 0.96 17.00 8.14
N GLY A 275 1.88 16.99 9.12
CA GLY A 275 3.25 17.44 8.91
C GLY A 275 3.99 16.60 7.87
N ALA A 276 3.87 15.26 7.95
CA ALA A 276 4.52 14.38 7.00
C ALA A 276 3.98 14.56 5.58
N ILE A 277 2.66 14.58 5.43
CA ILE A 277 2.03 14.74 4.11
C ILE A 277 2.33 16.12 3.53
N ALA A 278 2.28 17.19 4.32
CA ALA A 278 2.63 18.54 3.86
C ALA A 278 4.09 18.62 3.39
N ALA A 279 5.03 18.07 4.16
CA ALA A 279 6.44 18.03 3.78
C ALA A 279 6.66 17.21 2.49
N SER A 280 6.03 16.05 2.37
CA SER A 280 6.08 15.22 1.16
C SER A 280 5.46 15.90 -0.05
N CYS A 281 4.32 16.56 0.11
CA CYS A 281 3.69 17.33 -0.96
C CYS A 281 4.56 18.51 -1.41
N ALA A 282 5.23 19.20 -0.48
CA ALA A 282 6.18 20.26 -0.82
C ALA A 282 7.35 19.73 -1.65
N LEU A 283 7.90 18.56 -1.30
CA LEU A 283 8.89 17.88 -2.14
C LEU A 283 8.33 17.52 -3.51
N GLY A 284 7.12 16.95 -3.58
CA GLY A 284 6.47 16.60 -4.84
C GLY A 284 6.27 17.80 -5.76
N LEU A 285 5.74 18.90 -5.21
CA LEU A 285 5.49 20.14 -5.94
C LEU A 285 6.78 20.76 -6.52
N THR A 286 7.91 20.61 -5.83
CA THR A 286 9.20 21.18 -6.23
C THR A 286 10.06 20.22 -7.06
N ASN A 287 9.76 18.93 -7.06
CA ASN A 287 10.60 17.90 -7.69
C ASN A 287 10.88 18.17 -9.18
N GLN A 288 9.85 18.51 -9.97
CA GLN A 288 10.05 18.75 -11.41
C GLN A 288 10.92 19.99 -11.66
N TRP A 289 10.76 21.04 -10.86
CA TRP A 289 11.57 22.25 -10.98
C TRP A 289 13.04 21.95 -10.69
N LEU A 290 13.33 21.20 -9.62
CA LEU A 290 14.69 20.77 -9.27
C LEU A 290 15.30 19.90 -10.35
N ASN A 291 14.56 18.90 -10.83
CA ASN A 291 15.02 17.99 -11.87
C ASN A 291 15.37 18.74 -13.18
N ARG A 292 14.57 19.74 -13.54
CA ARG A 292 14.90 20.60 -14.68
C ARG A 292 16.18 21.38 -14.44
N LYS A 293 16.36 21.99 -13.26
CA LYS A 293 17.58 22.75 -12.96
C LYS A 293 18.84 21.90 -12.98
N ILE A 294 18.76 20.65 -12.54
CA ILE A 294 19.85 19.68 -12.68
C ILE A 294 20.15 19.43 -14.17
N THR A 295 19.12 19.24 -14.99
CA THR A 295 19.28 18.99 -16.44
C THR A 295 19.83 20.21 -17.18
N GLU A 296 19.35 21.41 -16.87
CA GLU A 296 19.89 22.67 -17.39
C GLU A 296 21.37 22.82 -17.05
N LYS A 297 21.76 22.52 -15.80
CA LYS A 297 23.16 22.58 -15.37
C LYS A 297 24.04 21.55 -16.06
N ARG A 298 23.52 20.34 -16.33
CA ARG A 298 24.25 19.26 -17.00
C ARG A 298 24.42 19.48 -18.50
N THR A 299 23.42 20.05 -19.15
CA THR A 299 23.36 20.15 -20.62
C THR A 299 23.69 21.54 -21.14
N GLY A 300 23.66 22.57 -20.30
CA GLY A 300 23.78 23.97 -20.70
C GLY A 300 22.56 24.50 -21.47
N LYS A 301 21.54 23.68 -21.72
CA LYS A 301 20.35 24.02 -22.51
C LYS A 301 19.12 24.16 -21.61
N LYS A 302 18.30 25.18 -21.90
CA LYS A 302 17.02 25.43 -21.22
C LYS A 302 15.85 24.81 -21.99
N GLY A 303 14.74 24.60 -21.28
CA GLY A 303 13.47 24.18 -21.83
C GLY A 303 13.24 22.67 -21.76
N PHE A 304 12.19 22.20 -22.43
CA PHE A 304 11.75 20.82 -22.33
C PHE A 304 12.58 19.86 -23.20
N VAL A 305 13.20 18.84 -22.57
CA VAL A 305 14.02 17.79 -23.22
C VAL A 305 13.27 16.94 -24.24
N GLY A 306 11.94 16.90 -24.14
CA GLY A 306 11.08 16.13 -25.03
C GLY A 306 10.71 16.83 -26.32
N ASP A 307 11.12 18.08 -26.50
CA ASP A 307 10.92 18.79 -27.76
C ASP A 307 11.85 18.23 -28.85
N VAL A 308 11.34 18.12 -30.09
CA VAL A 308 12.08 17.56 -31.24
C VAL A 308 13.36 18.32 -31.59
N ASP A 309 13.42 19.59 -31.23
CA ASP A 309 14.53 20.52 -31.51
C ASP A 309 15.48 20.69 -30.32
N TYR A 310 15.36 19.87 -29.27
CA TYR A 310 16.10 20.07 -28.03
C TYR A 310 17.63 20.02 -28.22
N THR A 311 18.11 19.10 -29.05
CA THR A 311 19.54 18.93 -29.32
C THR A 311 20.05 19.86 -30.41
N SER A 312 19.18 20.53 -31.17
CA SER A 312 19.55 21.44 -32.25
C SER A 312 20.33 22.66 -31.75
N SER A 313 21.27 23.15 -32.58
CA SER A 313 21.99 24.41 -32.38
C SER A 313 21.11 25.63 -32.68
N ASP A 314 20.25 25.53 -33.69
CA ASP A 314 19.42 26.63 -34.21
C ASP A 314 18.02 26.64 -33.58
N ARG A 315 17.97 26.67 -32.25
CA ARG A 315 16.70 26.65 -31.51
C ARG A 315 16.09 28.06 -31.50
N GLY A 316 15.21 28.34 -32.47
CA GLY A 316 14.48 29.61 -32.53
C GLY A 316 13.62 29.87 -31.28
N GLU A 317 13.29 31.15 -31.03
CA GLU A 317 12.39 31.52 -29.92
C GLU A 317 11.01 30.86 -30.09
N LYS A 318 10.59 30.08 -29.09
CA LYS A 318 9.26 29.46 -29.11
C LYS A 318 8.20 30.50 -28.83
N ARG A 319 7.16 30.55 -29.67
CA ARG A 319 6.00 31.42 -29.50
C ARG A 319 5.40 31.26 -28.10
N LYS A 320 5.30 32.37 -27.36
CA LYS A 320 4.76 32.42 -26.00
C LYS A 320 3.27 32.07 -26.00
N ASP A 321 2.87 31.11 -25.18
CA ASP A 321 1.47 30.71 -24.97
C ASP A 321 0.90 31.50 -23.78
N CYS A 322 0.19 32.60 -24.05
CA CYS A 322 -0.39 33.47 -23.01
C CYS A 322 -1.43 32.77 -22.12
N LEU A 323 -2.06 31.68 -22.61
CA LEU A 323 -3.03 30.90 -21.85
C LEU A 323 -2.38 29.79 -21.02
N LEU A 324 -1.06 29.62 -21.09
CA LEU A 324 -0.35 28.55 -20.38
C LEU A 324 -0.61 28.56 -18.87
N PRO A 325 -0.58 29.70 -18.14
CA PRO A 325 -0.89 29.71 -16.70
C PRO A 325 -2.29 29.16 -16.38
N PHE A 326 -3.30 29.54 -17.18
CA PHE A 326 -4.66 29.04 -17.03
C PHE A 326 -4.77 27.54 -17.32
N LYS A 327 -4.06 27.04 -18.34
CA LYS A 327 -4.01 25.61 -18.67
C LYS A 327 -3.36 24.80 -17.54
N LYS A 328 -2.27 25.31 -16.94
CA LYS A 328 -1.59 24.69 -15.79
C LYS A 328 -2.51 24.62 -14.57
N LEU A 329 -3.21 25.72 -14.27
CA LEU A 329 -4.17 25.77 -13.18
C LEU A 329 -5.31 24.79 -13.41
N GLY A 330 -5.91 24.80 -14.60
CA GLY A 330 -6.98 23.88 -14.97
C GLY A 330 -6.56 22.41 -14.86
N ALA A 331 -5.37 22.06 -15.35
CA ALA A 331 -4.82 20.71 -15.20
C ALA A 331 -4.62 20.33 -13.72
N SER A 332 -4.17 21.26 -12.90
CA SER A 332 -3.94 21.01 -11.46
C SER A 332 -5.26 20.80 -10.70
N VAL A 333 -6.29 21.60 -11.01
CA VAL A 333 -7.64 21.44 -10.44
C VAL A 333 -8.24 20.09 -10.83
N LEU A 334 -8.11 19.67 -12.09
CA LEU A 334 -8.56 18.36 -12.55
C LEU A 334 -7.85 17.21 -11.82
N MET A 335 -6.54 17.34 -11.58
CA MET A 335 -5.78 16.34 -10.81
C MET A 335 -6.26 16.23 -9.37
N ALA A 336 -6.47 17.37 -8.70
CA ALA A 336 -7.03 17.39 -7.35
C ALA A 336 -8.40 16.71 -7.32
N GLY A 337 -9.30 17.06 -8.24
CA GLY A 337 -10.62 16.45 -8.36
C GLY A 337 -10.56 14.93 -8.57
N MET A 338 -9.64 14.45 -9.40
CA MET A 338 -9.41 13.02 -9.63
C MET A 338 -9.00 12.29 -8.35
N VAL A 339 -8.14 12.89 -7.53
CA VAL A 339 -7.69 12.30 -6.26
C VAL A 339 -8.83 12.21 -5.25
N PHE A 340 -9.61 13.28 -5.10
CA PHE A 340 -10.80 13.26 -4.23
C PHE A 340 -11.79 12.16 -4.65
N SER A 341 -12.00 12.00 -5.96
CA SER A 341 -12.87 10.96 -6.54
C SER A 341 -12.33 9.54 -6.27
N VAL A 342 -11.06 9.27 -6.57
CA VAL A 342 -10.43 7.95 -6.37
C VAL A 342 -10.31 7.59 -4.89
N MET A 343 -10.16 8.57 -4.01
CA MET A 343 -10.19 8.35 -2.56
C MET A 343 -11.62 8.19 -2.02
N GLY A 344 -12.65 8.49 -2.81
CA GLY A 344 -14.05 8.42 -2.42
C GLY A 344 -14.37 9.35 -1.25
N VAL A 345 -13.77 10.55 -1.25
CA VAL A 345 -13.89 11.51 -0.15
C VAL A 345 -14.94 12.55 -0.47
N LYS A 346 -15.92 12.71 0.41
CA LYS A 346 -17.01 13.69 0.24
C LYS A 346 -16.71 15.06 0.85
N ASN A 347 -15.84 15.11 1.86
CA ASN A 347 -15.50 16.34 2.60
C ASN A 347 -14.12 16.27 3.25
N PHE A 348 -13.64 17.41 3.76
CA PHE A 348 -12.31 17.52 4.36
C PHE A 348 -12.11 16.67 5.62
N LYS A 349 -13.15 16.46 6.44
CA LYS A 349 -13.07 15.60 7.63
C LYS A 349 -12.79 14.14 7.26
N GLN A 350 -13.47 13.64 6.23
CA GLN A 350 -13.22 12.31 5.68
C GLN A 350 -11.83 12.23 5.01
N PHE A 351 -11.40 13.30 4.35
CA PHE A 351 -10.04 13.38 3.79
C PHE A 351 -9.00 13.18 4.88
N ALA A 352 -9.05 14.00 5.93
CA ALA A 352 -8.15 13.96 7.07
C ALA A 352 -8.09 12.57 7.72
N LYS A 353 -9.25 11.94 7.97
CA LYS A 353 -9.32 10.58 8.53
C LYS A 353 -8.65 9.56 7.62
N LYS A 354 -8.85 9.63 6.31
CA LYS A 354 -8.27 8.70 5.34
C LYS A 354 -6.76 8.84 5.16
N LEU A 355 -6.18 9.95 5.61
CA LEU A 355 -4.75 10.21 5.57
C LEU A 355 -3.99 9.67 6.80
N GLU A 356 -4.71 9.25 7.84
CA GLU A 356 -4.09 8.69 9.06
C GLU A 356 -3.14 7.53 8.72
N PHE A 357 -1.97 7.53 9.35
CA PHE A 357 -1.02 6.44 9.23
C PHE A 357 -1.43 5.29 10.16
N THR A 358 -1.76 4.15 9.56
CA THR A 358 -2.08 2.90 10.27
C THR A 358 -0.90 1.93 10.31
N GLY A 359 0.30 2.39 9.96
CA GLY A 359 1.54 1.61 9.97
C GLY A 359 2.74 2.48 9.59
N PRO A 360 3.97 1.95 9.72
CA PRO A 360 5.20 2.69 9.40
C PRO A 360 5.39 2.96 7.91
N VAL A 361 4.63 2.24 7.10
CA VAL A 361 4.61 2.37 5.65
C VAL A 361 3.60 3.44 5.26
N THR A 362 3.89 4.21 4.21
CA THR A 362 2.94 5.19 3.67
C THR A 362 1.66 4.49 3.21
N SER A 363 0.51 4.89 3.76
CA SER A 363 -0.78 4.30 3.40
C SER A 363 -1.16 4.66 1.95
N GLY A 364 -1.92 3.79 1.28
CA GLY A 364 -2.30 4.02 -0.12
C GLY A 364 -2.94 5.40 -0.37
N ASN A 365 -3.71 5.95 0.58
CA ASN A 365 -4.29 7.28 0.47
C ASN A 365 -3.26 8.40 0.59
N ALA A 366 -2.29 8.28 1.50
CA ALA A 366 -1.18 9.22 1.59
C ALA A 366 -0.33 9.20 0.31
N ILE A 367 -0.04 8.00 -0.26
CA ILE A 367 0.67 7.89 -1.55
C ILE A 367 -0.12 8.60 -2.66
N LYS A 368 -1.43 8.38 -2.76
CA LYS A 368 -2.30 9.06 -3.73
C LYS A 368 -2.20 10.57 -3.64
N THR A 369 -2.24 11.12 -2.43
CA THR A 369 -2.16 12.58 -2.19
C THR A 369 -0.78 13.13 -2.55
N VAL A 370 0.30 12.48 -2.12
CA VAL A 370 1.67 12.94 -2.44
C VAL A 370 1.96 12.81 -3.93
N TYR A 371 1.52 11.71 -4.57
CA TYR A 371 1.69 11.53 -6.01
C TYR A 371 0.94 12.61 -6.80
N ALA A 372 -0.27 12.98 -6.38
CA ALA A 372 -0.98 14.10 -6.98
C ALA A 372 -0.23 15.42 -6.85
N ALA A 373 0.38 15.69 -5.69
CA ALA A 373 1.21 16.87 -5.50
C ALA A 373 2.43 16.87 -6.44
N THR A 374 3.06 15.71 -6.65
CA THR A 374 4.13 15.53 -7.64
C THR A 374 3.65 15.81 -9.06
N ILE A 375 2.47 15.33 -9.45
CA ILE A 375 1.87 15.58 -10.77
C ILE A 375 1.53 17.07 -10.95
N ILE A 376 0.90 17.69 -9.95
CA ILE A 376 0.60 19.13 -9.96
C ILE A 376 1.89 19.94 -10.08
N GLY A 377 2.94 19.56 -9.35
CA GLY A 377 4.27 20.15 -9.46
C GLY A 377 4.81 20.10 -10.90
N ARG A 378 4.63 18.97 -11.58
CA ARG A 378 5.00 18.82 -13.00
C ARG A 378 4.20 19.76 -13.90
N PHE A 379 2.90 19.87 -13.72
CA PHE A 379 2.05 20.78 -14.50
C PHE A 379 2.45 22.23 -14.30
N MET A 380 2.62 22.65 -13.05
CA MET A 380 3.02 24.01 -12.71
C MET A 380 4.42 24.36 -13.24
N ALA A 381 5.33 23.39 -13.23
CA ALA A 381 6.68 23.54 -13.77
C ALA A 381 6.73 23.52 -15.31
N ALA A 382 5.71 23.06 -16.04
CA ALA A 382 5.77 22.90 -17.50
C ALA A 382 6.23 24.18 -18.23
N ASP A 383 7.22 24.10 -19.10
CA ASP A 383 7.84 25.24 -19.77
C ASP A 383 6.95 25.81 -20.88
N ASN A 384 6.23 24.92 -21.57
CA ASN A 384 5.39 25.26 -22.70
C ASN A 384 4.15 24.35 -22.81
N GLY A 385 3.26 24.65 -23.75
CA GLY A 385 2.03 23.87 -23.98
C GLY A 385 2.28 22.42 -24.44
N THR A 386 3.44 22.12 -25.04
CA THR A 386 3.81 20.75 -25.42
C THR A 386 4.13 19.92 -24.18
N GLU A 387 5.00 20.43 -23.30
CA GLU A 387 5.35 19.76 -22.04
C GLU A 387 4.13 19.57 -21.14
N LEU A 388 3.27 20.60 -21.04
CA LEU A 388 2.05 20.51 -20.24
C LEU A 388 1.12 19.40 -20.78
N ARG A 389 0.91 19.34 -22.10
CA ARG A 389 0.09 18.30 -22.73
C ARG A 389 0.68 16.90 -22.51
N GLU A 390 1.99 16.73 -22.72
CA GLU A 390 2.65 15.44 -22.51
C GLU A 390 2.52 15.00 -21.06
N SER A 391 2.75 15.93 -20.12
CA SER A 391 2.60 15.67 -18.69
C SER A 391 1.16 15.31 -18.36
N MET A 392 0.15 16.07 -18.80
CA MET A 392 -1.26 15.75 -18.56
C MET A 392 -1.63 14.35 -19.06
N THR A 393 -1.27 14.04 -20.31
CA THR A 393 -1.60 12.75 -20.94
C THR A 393 -0.95 11.61 -20.18
N ARG A 394 0.35 11.75 -19.86
CA ARG A 394 1.12 10.74 -19.13
C ARG A 394 0.63 10.59 -17.70
N ASP A 395 0.49 11.69 -16.98
CA ASP A 395 0.36 11.69 -15.53
C ASP A 395 -1.08 11.36 -15.10
N TYR A 396 -2.12 11.80 -15.83
CA TYR A 396 -3.49 11.33 -15.55
C TYR A 396 -3.64 9.83 -15.81
N LEU A 397 -3.16 9.35 -16.96
CA LEU A 397 -3.25 7.94 -17.30
C LEU A 397 -2.33 7.09 -16.42
N GLY A 398 -1.16 7.62 -16.04
CA GLY A 398 -0.26 7.03 -15.04
C GLY A 398 -0.95 6.85 -13.70
N PHE A 399 -1.54 7.93 -13.16
CA PHE A 399 -2.25 7.91 -11.89
C PHE A 399 -3.44 6.93 -11.91
N LEU A 400 -4.28 6.98 -12.94
CA LEU A 400 -5.43 6.08 -13.08
C LEU A 400 -4.99 4.63 -13.28
N ASN A 401 -3.96 4.37 -14.08
CA ASN A 401 -3.50 3.01 -14.29
C ASN A 401 -2.98 2.38 -13.01
N TRP A 402 -2.14 3.13 -12.30
CA TRP A 402 -1.52 2.68 -11.05
C TRP A 402 -2.57 2.34 -9.99
N LEU A 403 -3.66 3.12 -9.93
CA LEU A 403 -4.65 3.02 -8.84
C LEU A 403 -5.92 2.24 -9.18
N VAL A 404 -6.20 2.08 -10.47
CA VAL A 404 -7.52 1.64 -10.94
C VAL A 404 -7.36 0.53 -11.98
N PHE A 405 -6.70 0.81 -13.10
CA PHE A 405 -6.76 -0.12 -14.24
C PHE A 405 -5.97 -1.41 -14.04
N GLY A 406 -4.80 -1.38 -13.38
CA GLY A 406 -4.06 -2.62 -13.07
C GLY A 406 -4.86 -3.59 -12.20
N GLY A 407 -5.56 -3.06 -11.19
CA GLY A 407 -6.47 -3.84 -10.35
C GLY A 407 -7.68 -4.39 -11.11
N PHE A 408 -8.25 -3.60 -12.03
CA PHE A 408 -9.36 -4.06 -12.88
C PHE A 408 -8.93 -5.11 -13.89
N ALA A 409 -7.72 -5.03 -14.44
CA ALA A 409 -7.18 -6.07 -15.31
C ALA A 409 -7.01 -7.39 -14.54
N ALA A 410 -6.41 -7.35 -13.34
CA ALA A 410 -6.30 -8.52 -12.49
C ALA A 410 -7.67 -9.12 -12.14
N LYS A 411 -8.61 -8.26 -11.73
CA LYS A 411 -9.98 -8.64 -11.41
C LYS A 411 -10.71 -9.25 -12.61
N GLY A 412 -10.49 -8.71 -13.81
CA GLY A 412 -11.09 -9.17 -15.05
C GLY A 412 -10.61 -10.58 -15.41
N VAL A 413 -9.30 -10.81 -15.36
CA VAL A 413 -8.72 -12.14 -15.60
C VAL A 413 -9.18 -13.15 -14.55
N ALA A 414 -9.20 -12.78 -13.28
CA ALA A 414 -9.73 -13.64 -12.23
C ALA A 414 -11.21 -14.00 -12.47
N ASN A 415 -12.03 -13.04 -12.92
CA ASN A 415 -13.44 -13.28 -13.23
C ASN A 415 -13.63 -14.18 -14.46
N LEU A 416 -12.69 -14.19 -15.40
CA LEU A 416 -12.69 -15.15 -16.52
C LEU A 416 -12.31 -16.58 -16.06
N LEU A 417 -11.38 -16.69 -15.12
CA LEU A 417 -10.88 -17.96 -14.56
C LEU A 417 -11.80 -18.54 -13.46
N ASP A 418 -12.68 -17.71 -12.91
CA ASP A 418 -13.72 -18.04 -11.94
C ASP A 418 -15.00 -17.28 -12.27
N LYS A 419 -15.71 -17.73 -13.31
CA LYS A 419 -16.92 -17.07 -13.84
C LYS A 419 -18.05 -16.95 -12.82
N ASN A 420 -18.10 -17.87 -11.86
CA ASN A 420 -19.10 -17.85 -10.79
C ASN A 420 -18.64 -17.02 -9.59
N GLY A 421 -17.38 -16.60 -9.58
CA GLY A 421 -16.72 -15.78 -8.56
C GLY A 421 -16.66 -16.42 -7.17
N LYS A 422 -16.83 -17.75 -7.07
CA LYS A 422 -16.94 -18.45 -5.78
C LYS A 422 -15.60 -18.65 -5.08
N ASP A 423 -14.53 -18.76 -5.87
CA ASP A 423 -13.23 -19.24 -5.40
C ASP A 423 -12.23 -18.10 -5.20
N LEU A 424 -12.27 -17.07 -6.05
CA LEU A 424 -11.24 -16.01 -6.10
C LEU A 424 -11.66 -14.67 -5.51
N PHE A 425 -12.93 -14.51 -5.11
CA PHE A 425 -13.48 -13.23 -4.67
C PHE A 425 -14.09 -13.27 -3.28
N ASN A 426 -14.03 -12.12 -2.62
CA ASN A 426 -14.88 -11.76 -1.50
C ASN A 426 -15.91 -10.71 -1.95
N TYR A 427 -17.05 -10.67 -1.28
CA TYR A 427 -18.19 -9.84 -1.65
C TYR A 427 -18.64 -9.01 -0.48
N THR A 428 -18.48 -7.68 -0.55
CA THR A 428 -18.92 -6.77 0.53
C THR A 428 -20.44 -6.62 0.60
N LYS A 429 -21.13 -6.80 -0.53
CA LYS A 429 -22.59 -6.73 -0.68
C LYS A 429 -23.03 -7.69 -1.76
N GLU A 430 -24.27 -8.17 -1.70
CA GLU A 430 -24.87 -8.89 -2.82
C GLU A 430 -25.25 -7.92 -3.95
N GLY A 431 -25.09 -8.35 -5.20
CA GLY A 431 -25.44 -7.52 -6.34
C GLY A 431 -25.15 -8.16 -7.69
N LYS A 432 -25.50 -7.45 -8.77
CA LYS A 432 -25.25 -7.85 -10.15
C LYS A 432 -24.78 -6.66 -10.99
N GLY A 433 -24.11 -6.97 -12.10
CA GLY A 433 -23.69 -5.98 -13.11
C GLY A 433 -22.38 -5.25 -12.79
N LEU A 434 -22.01 -4.32 -13.68
CA LEU A 434 -20.70 -3.67 -13.68
C LEU A 434 -20.43 -2.86 -12.40
N LYS A 435 -21.43 -2.15 -11.87
CA LYS A 435 -21.28 -1.37 -10.63
C LYS A 435 -20.92 -2.26 -9.44
N HIS A 436 -21.57 -3.40 -9.33
CA HIS A 436 -21.30 -4.40 -8.29
C HIS A 436 -19.90 -5.00 -8.48
N TRP A 437 -19.59 -5.40 -9.72
CA TRP A 437 -18.26 -5.89 -10.07
C TRP A 437 -17.17 -4.88 -9.76
N LEU A 438 -17.39 -3.57 -9.93
CA LEU A 438 -16.38 -2.56 -9.64
C LEU A 438 -16.20 -2.30 -8.14
N ARG A 439 -17.31 -2.21 -7.38
CA ARG A 439 -17.30 -1.65 -6.01
C ARG A 439 -17.33 -2.69 -4.90
N ASP A 440 -17.97 -3.83 -5.14
CA ASP A 440 -18.36 -4.71 -4.05
C ASP A 440 -17.62 -6.05 -4.07
N MET A 441 -17.03 -6.44 -5.20
CA MET A 441 -16.17 -7.63 -5.32
C MET A 441 -14.72 -7.27 -5.01
N ASN A 442 -14.00 -8.08 -4.23
CA ASN A 442 -12.56 -7.89 -3.97
C ASN A 442 -11.82 -9.20 -4.24
N LEU A 443 -10.62 -9.11 -4.83
CA LEU A 443 -9.80 -10.29 -5.05
C LEU A 443 -9.27 -10.81 -3.71
N LYS A 444 -9.38 -12.13 -3.53
CA LYS A 444 -8.73 -12.82 -2.42
C LYS A 444 -7.21 -12.72 -2.53
N THR A 445 -6.55 -12.67 -1.39
CA THR A 445 -5.09 -12.75 -1.34
C THR A 445 -4.57 -14.17 -1.51
N HIS A 446 -3.27 -14.31 -1.73
CA HIS A 446 -2.61 -15.61 -1.72
C HIS A 446 -2.80 -16.36 -0.40
N ASN A 447 -2.82 -15.66 0.74
CA ASN A 447 -3.04 -16.30 2.03
C ASN A 447 -4.49 -16.74 2.21
N GLU A 448 -5.46 -15.97 1.70
CA GLU A 448 -6.88 -16.33 1.75
C GLU A 448 -7.19 -17.53 0.85
N ILE A 449 -6.50 -17.66 -0.30
CA ILE A 449 -6.58 -18.86 -1.13
C ILE A 449 -5.90 -20.06 -0.46
N ALA A 450 -4.75 -19.84 0.18
CA ALA A 450 -4.10 -20.88 0.96
C ALA A 450 -5.02 -21.34 2.10
N ALA A 451 -5.64 -20.41 2.82
CA ALA A 451 -6.42 -20.66 4.03
C ALA A 451 -7.54 -21.72 3.86
N LYS A 452 -8.00 -21.94 2.63
CA LYS A 452 -9.03 -22.92 2.28
C LYS A 452 -8.50 -24.36 2.14
N GLY A 453 -7.25 -24.61 2.52
CA GLY A 453 -6.64 -25.93 2.52
C GLY A 453 -5.85 -26.25 1.24
N SER A 454 -4.99 -27.27 1.33
CA SER A 454 -3.99 -27.60 0.31
C SER A 454 -4.62 -27.96 -1.04
N LYS A 455 -5.75 -28.69 -1.04
CA LYS A 455 -6.46 -29.09 -2.26
C LYS A 455 -7.05 -27.87 -2.97
N PHE A 456 -7.68 -26.96 -2.24
CA PHE A 456 -8.23 -25.73 -2.79
C PHE A 456 -7.11 -24.82 -3.33
N ALA A 457 -6.05 -24.65 -2.55
CA ALA A 457 -4.92 -23.83 -2.92
C ALA A 457 -4.24 -24.34 -4.19
N LYS A 458 -3.97 -25.64 -4.32
CA LYS A 458 -3.41 -26.24 -5.55
C LYS A 458 -4.27 -25.96 -6.78
N LYS A 459 -5.60 -25.99 -6.65
CA LYS A 459 -6.54 -25.75 -7.75
C LYS A 459 -6.61 -24.28 -8.18
N ASN A 460 -6.47 -23.33 -7.24
CA ASN A 460 -6.83 -21.93 -7.47
C ASN A 460 -5.64 -20.95 -7.39
N MET A 461 -4.51 -21.31 -6.77
CA MET A 461 -3.36 -20.41 -6.61
C MET A 461 -2.78 -19.92 -7.94
N TRP A 462 -2.67 -20.81 -8.94
CA TRP A 462 -2.15 -20.44 -10.26
C TRP A 462 -3.08 -19.44 -10.97
N LYS A 463 -4.40 -19.51 -10.74
CA LYS A 463 -5.37 -18.57 -11.30
C LYS A 463 -5.17 -17.18 -10.72
N LEU A 464 -4.96 -17.11 -9.39
CA LEU A 464 -4.66 -15.86 -8.71
C LEU A 464 -3.31 -15.28 -9.18
N ASN A 465 -2.29 -16.12 -9.31
CA ASN A 465 -1.00 -15.71 -9.86
C ASN A 465 -1.15 -15.13 -11.27
N LEU A 466 -1.90 -15.80 -12.15
CA LEU A 466 -2.14 -15.34 -13.51
C LEU A 466 -2.91 -14.01 -13.54
N ALA A 467 -3.92 -13.85 -12.67
CA ALA A 467 -4.65 -12.60 -12.52
C ALA A 467 -3.72 -11.44 -12.10
N HIS A 468 -2.91 -11.61 -11.06
CA HIS A 468 -1.97 -10.58 -10.61
C HIS A 468 -0.90 -10.28 -11.67
N ALA A 469 -0.35 -11.33 -12.30
CA ALA A 469 0.60 -11.18 -13.40
C ALA A 469 0.00 -10.39 -14.58
N ALA A 470 -1.27 -10.63 -14.92
CA ALA A 470 -1.98 -9.88 -15.95
C ALA A 470 -2.14 -8.40 -15.57
N GLY A 471 -2.48 -8.09 -14.31
CA GLY A 471 -2.57 -6.71 -13.83
C GLY A 471 -1.22 -5.96 -13.89
N ILE A 472 -0.14 -6.63 -13.50
CA ILE A 472 1.23 -6.10 -13.60
C ILE A 472 1.64 -5.91 -15.06
N THR A 473 1.41 -6.92 -15.92
CA THR A 473 1.77 -6.88 -17.34
C THR A 473 0.99 -5.81 -18.08
N TYR A 474 -0.32 -5.70 -17.82
CA TYR A 474 -1.15 -4.62 -18.36
C TYR A 474 -0.58 -3.25 -17.99
N SER A 475 -0.17 -3.08 -16.73
CA SER A 475 0.45 -1.84 -16.27
C SER A 475 1.78 -1.58 -16.96
N ALA A 476 2.65 -2.59 -17.09
CA ALA A 476 3.94 -2.46 -17.75
C ALA A 476 3.82 -2.08 -19.23
N VAL A 477 2.92 -2.74 -19.97
CA VAL A 477 2.72 -2.45 -21.40
C VAL A 477 2.10 -1.07 -21.59
N THR A 478 1.02 -0.77 -20.85
CA THR A 478 0.30 0.50 -20.99
C THR A 478 1.18 1.67 -20.56
N LEU A 479 1.79 1.59 -19.39
CA LEU A 479 2.57 2.69 -18.82
C LEU A 479 3.99 2.78 -19.37
N GLY A 480 4.66 1.64 -19.54
CA GLY A 480 6.06 1.58 -19.92
C GLY A 480 6.29 1.79 -21.41
N ILE A 481 5.33 1.40 -22.26
CA ILE A 481 5.53 1.33 -23.71
C ILE A 481 4.50 2.18 -24.47
N LEU A 482 3.21 1.92 -24.29
CA LEU A 482 2.17 2.55 -25.11
C LEU A 482 2.04 4.05 -24.85
N LEU A 483 2.05 4.48 -23.58
CA LEU A 483 1.94 5.90 -23.22
C LEU A 483 3.12 6.75 -23.75
N PRO A 484 4.40 6.38 -23.53
CA PRO A 484 5.54 7.09 -24.11
C PRO A 484 5.46 7.16 -25.63
N MET A 485 5.14 6.04 -26.28
CA MET A 485 5.02 5.97 -27.74
C MET A 485 3.93 6.92 -28.26
N MET A 486 2.74 6.90 -27.65
CA MET A 486 1.65 7.79 -28.03
C MET A 486 2.05 9.26 -27.85
N ASN A 487 2.72 9.61 -26.76
CA ASN A 487 3.19 10.97 -26.52
C ASN A 487 4.21 11.45 -27.56
N ALA A 488 5.22 10.62 -27.85
CA ALA A 488 6.23 10.92 -28.87
C ALA A 488 5.59 11.14 -30.25
N LYS A 489 4.74 10.22 -30.71
CA LYS A 489 4.05 10.33 -32.02
C LYS A 489 3.18 11.58 -32.13
N ILE A 490 2.46 11.97 -31.06
CA ILE A 490 1.64 13.18 -31.06
C ILE A 490 2.53 14.43 -31.16
N THR A 491 3.65 14.46 -30.45
CA THR A 491 4.59 15.60 -30.47
C THR A 491 5.23 15.76 -31.84
N GLU A 492 5.71 14.67 -32.45
CA GLU A 492 6.23 14.68 -33.82
C GLU A 492 5.19 15.18 -34.83
N LYS A 493 3.95 14.65 -34.77
CA LYS A 493 2.87 15.05 -35.68
C LYS A 493 2.51 16.53 -35.54
N LYS A 494 2.58 17.09 -34.33
CA LYS A 494 2.33 18.51 -34.09
C LYS A 494 3.48 19.40 -34.55
N ALA A 495 4.73 18.95 -34.41
CA ALA A 495 5.88 19.67 -34.94
C ALA A 495 5.78 19.78 -36.47
N LYS A 496 5.42 18.68 -37.15
CA LYS A 496 5.22 18.64 -38.61
C LYS A 496 4.08 19.53 -39.14
N LYS A 497 3.12 19.91 -38.30
CA LYS A 497 2.00 20.81 -38.67
C LYS A 497 2.29 22.30 -38.41
N LYS A 498 3.40 22.61 -37.74
CA LYS A 498 3.83 23.97 -37.42
C LYS A 498 4.91 24.50 -38.37
N ILE A 499 5.53 23.60 -39.13
CA ILE A 499 6.17 23.87 -40.43
C ILE A 499 5.03 23.96 -41.43
#